data_AF-S4NZT4-F1
#
_entry.id   AF-S4NZT4-F1
#
_cell.length_a   1.000
_cell.length_b   1.000
_cell.length_c   1.000
_cell.angle_alpha   90.00
_cell.angle_beta   90.00
_cell.angle_gamma   90.00
#
_symmetry.space_group_name_H-M   'P 1'
#
loop_
_entity.id
_entity.type
_entity.pdbx_description
1 polymer ?
#
loop_
_entity_poly.entity_id
_entity_poly.type
_entity_poly.pdbx_seq_one_letter_code
_entity_poly.pdbx_strand_id
1 'polypeptide(L)'
;MALLGTAVGSLERARRSYERAARESERALDVYQKAEADFNLSRAEVEKQKMNMKLRSQACEEAKQEYMDQLRKTNEAQRQHYEQRLPHVFKQLQDLDEKRIKNIKNFMLSSVDVERKVFPIIIQCLDGMEHAAKSINEKEDTQLVIERYKSGF
;
A
#
# COMPACT_ATOMS: atom_id res chain seq x y z
N MET A 1 -3.28 -7.89 6.01
CA MET A 1 -4.52 -8.35 5.33
C MET A 1 -5.05 -9.66 5.90
N ALA A 2 -4.22 -10.66 6.22
CA ALA A 2 -4.69 -11.95 6.75
C ALA A 2 -5.62 -11.86 7.97
N LEU A 3 -5.28 -11.05 8.99
CA LEU A 3 -6.07 -10.90 10.22
C LEU A 3 -7.49 -10.33 10.01
N LEU A 4 -7.65 -9.33 9.13
CA LEU A 4 -8.97 -8.78 8.83
C LEU A 4 -9.78 -9.79 7.99
N GLY A 5 -9.14 -10.42 7.00
CA GLY A 5 -9.79 -11.45 6.17
C GLY A 5 -10.29 -12.64 6.99
N THR A 6 -9.50 -13.11 7.96
CA THR A 6 -9.92 -14.20 8.86
C THR A 6 -11.06 -13.77 9.78
N ALA A 7 -11.03 -12.54 10.31
CA ALA A 7 -12.10 -12.00 11.16
C ALA A 7 -13.43 -11.88 10.40
N VAL A 8 -13.40 -11.32 9.18
CA VAL A 8 -14.57 -11.23 8.29
C VAL A 8 -15.13 -12.63 7.99
N GLY A 9 -14.28 -13.61 7.69
CA GLY A 9 -14.73 -14.99 7.46
C GLY A 9 -15.39 -15.62 8.69
N SER A 10 -14.90 -15.34 9.90
CA SER A 10 -15.54 -15.79 11.14
C SER A 10 -16.88 -15.10 11.39
N LEU A 11 -16.97 -13.79 11.16
CA LEU A 11 -18.21 -13.03 11.26
C LEU A 11 -19.30 -13.56 10.32
N GLU A 12 -18.95 -13.85 9.06
CA GLU A 12 -19.90 -14.42 8.11
C GLU A 12 -20.44 -15.79 8.56
N ARG A 13 -19.58 -16.65 9.10
CA ARG A 13 -20.01 -17.95 9.64
C ARG A 13 -20.94 -17.78 10.84
N ALA A 14 -20.60 -16.92 11.79
CA ALA A 14 -21.42 -16.64 12.96
C ALA A 14 -22.78 -16.05 12.56
N ARG A 15 -22.78 -15.11 11.61
CA ARG A 15 -24.01 -14.52 11.05
C ARG A 15 -24.92 -15.59 10.43
N ARG A 16 -24.38 -16.45 9.56
CA ARG A 16 -25.16 -17.54 8.94
C ARG A 16 -25.71 -18.52 9.98
N SER A 17 -24.94 -18.82 11.02
CA SER A 17 -25.38 -19.66 12.13
C SER A 17 -26.55 -19.03 12.89
N TYR A 18 -26.43 -17.75 13.25
CA TYR A 18 -27.49 -16.99 13.92
C TYR A 18 -28.76 -16.90 13.07
N GLU A 19 -28.66 -16.54 11.78
CA GLU A 19 -29.81 -16.47 10.87
C GLU A 19 -30.55 -17.81 10.76
N ARG A 20 -29.82 -18.94 10.82
CA ARG A 20 -30.43 -20.27 10.85
C ARG A 20 -31.13 -20.55 12.17
N ALA A 21 -30.45 -20.32 13.30
CA ALA A 21 -30.98 -20.56 14.63
C ALA A 21 -32.23 -19.71 14.93
N ALA A 22 -32.25 -18.45 14.45
CA ALA A 22 -33.41 -17.57 14.55
C ALA A 22 -34.63 -18.14 13.83
N ARG A 23 -34.48 -18.59 12.58
CA ARG A 23 -35.57 -19.22 11.81
C ARG A 23 -36.06 -20.51 12.47
N GLU A 24 -35.16 -21.32 13.03
CA GLU A 24 -35.53 -22.55 13.73
C GLU A 24 -36.28 -22.26 15.04
N SER A 25 -35.89 -21.21 15.77
CA SER A 25 -36.57 -20.75 16.97
C SER A 25 -37.96 -20.21 16.69
N GLU A 26 -38.13 -19.38 15.65
CA GLU A 26 -39.44 -18.86 15.22
C GLU A 26 -40.39 -19.99 14.83
N ARG A 27 -39.90 -20.98 14.06
CA ARG A 27 -40.70 -22.16 13.70
C ARG A 27 -41.13 -22.98 14.93
N ALA A 28 -40.22 -23.20 15.88
CA ALA A 28 -40.54 -23.96 17.08
C ALA A 28 -41.55 -23.23 17.98
N LEU A 29 -41.50 -21.89 18.02
CA LEU A 29 -42.49 -21.06 18.69
C LEU A 29 -43.88 -21.18 18.04
N ASP A 30 -43.98 -21.07 16.72
CA ASP A 30 -45.25 -21.22 15.99
C ASP A 30 -45.85 -22.62 16.18
N VAL A 31 -45.03 -23.68 16.14
CA VAL A 31 -45.48 -25.05 16.40
C VAL A 31 -45.98 -25.22 17.83
N TYR A 32 -45.28 -24.67 18.83
CA TYR A 32 -45.74 -24.71 20.21
C TYR A 32 -47.07 -23.98 20.40
N GLN A 33 -47.21 -22.77 19.85
CA GLN A 33 -48.45 -21.98 19.93
C GLN A 33 -49.65 -22.71 19.31
N LYS A 34 -49.44 -23.36 18.16
CA LYS A 34 -50.46 -24.20 17.52
C LYS A 34 -50.83 -25.41 18.37
N ALA A 35 -49.83 -26.08 18.96
CA ALA A 35 -50.07 -27.24 19.81
C ALA A 35 -50.80 -26.88 21.12
N GLU A 36 -50.49 -25.73 21.72
CA GLU A 36 -51.15 -25.23 22.93
C GLU A 36 -52.62 -24.88 22.69
N ALA A 37 -52.98 -24.47 21.47
CA ALA A 37 -54.34 -24.13 21.08
C ALA A 37 -55.18 -25.33 20.59
N ASP A 38 -54.59 -26.52 20.42
CA ASP A 38 -55.29 -27.71 19.90
C ASP A 38 -55.81 -28.58 21.05
N PHE A 39 -57.13 -28.61 21.21
CA PHE A 39 -57.83 -29.40 22.23
C PHE A 39 -57.75 -30.92 21.99
N ASN A 40 -57.30 -31.37 20.82
CA ASN A 40 -57.16 -32.79 20.49
C ASN A 40 -55.79 -33.38 20.86
N LEU A 41 -54.81 -32.53 21.20
CA LEU A 41 -53.48 -32.99 21.59
C LEU A 41 -53.42 -33.37 23.07
N SER A 42 -52.62 -34.39 23.37
CA SER A 42 -52.36 -34.76 24.76
C SER A 42 -51.46 -33.74 25.46
N ARG A 43 -51.61 -33.62 26.78
CA ARG A 43 -50.76 -32.75 27.60
C ARG A 43 -49.26 -33.08 27.46
N ALA A 44 -48.93 -34.36 27.24
CA ALA A 44 -47.55 -34.81 27.04
C ALA A 44 -46.97 -34.29 25.71
N GLU A 45 -47.78 -34.25 24.65
CA GLU A 45 -47.36 -33.72 23.34
C GLU A 45 -47.15 -32.20 23.38
N VAL A 46 -48.03 -31.47 24.07
CA VAL A 46 -47.87 -30.01 24.26
C VAL A 46 -46.59 -29.70 25.04
N GLU A 47 -46.33 -30.40 26.14
CA GLU A 47 -45.09 -30.21 26.93
C GLU A 47 -43.82 -30.59 26.14
N LYS A 48 -43.90 -31.60 25.25
CA LYS A 48 -42.80 -31.92 24.33
C LYS A 48 -42.50 -30.75 23.38
N GLN A 49 -43.51 -30.11 22.80
CA GLN A 49 -43.30 -28.94 21.94
C GLN A 49 -42.77 -27.74 22.72
N LYS A 50 -43.22 -27.54 23.96
CA LYS A 50 -42.72 -26.50 24.86
C LYS A 50 -41.23 -26.67 25.18
N MET A 51 -40.80 -27.90 25.47
CA MET A 51 -39.38 -28.22 25.66
C MET A 51 -38.57 -27.92 24.38
N ASN A 52 -39.09 -28.30 23.21
CA ASN A 52 -38.43 -28.03 21.94
C ASN A 52 -38.28 -26.52 21.67
N MET A 53 -39.35 -25.75 21.85
CA MET A 53 -39.34 -24.29 21.74
C MET A 53 -38.28 -23.67 22.66
N LYS A 54 -38.23 -24.07 23.95
CA LYS A 54 -37.22 -23.57 24.89
C LYS A 54 -35.80 -23.89 24.43
N LEU A 55 -35.55 -25.11 23.98
CA LEU A 55 -34.24 -25.53 23.47
C LEU A 55 -33.81 -24.71 22.25
N ARG A 56 -34.72 -24.48 21.29
CA ARG A 56 -34.42 -23.68 20.08
C ARG A 56 -34.23 -22.21 20.41
N SER A 57 -34.99 -21.67 21.36
CA SER A 57 -34.81 -20.30 21.85
C SER A 57 -33.45 -20.10 22.51
N GLN A 58 -33.00 -21.06 23.33
CA GLN A 58 -31.68 -20.99 23.95
C GLN A 58 -30.55 -21.04 22.91
N ALA A 59 -30.61 -21.98 21.96
CA ALA A 59 -29.63 -22.08 20.89
C ALA A 59 -29.56 -20.81 20.02
N CYS A 60 -30.69 -20.13 19.82
CA CYS A 60 -30.74 -18.84 19.12
C CYS A 60 -29.98 -17.75 19.89
N GLU A 61 -30.19 -17.63 21.20
CA GLU A 61 -29.49 -16.62 22.01
C GLU A 61 -27.99 -16.88 22.09
N GLU A 62 -27.56 -18.15 22.18
CA GLU A 62 -26.16 -18.54 22.11
C GLU A 62 -25.53 -18.15 20.75
N ALA A 63 -26.21 -18.43 19.63
CA ALA A 63 -25.74 -18.06 18.31
C ALA A 63 -25.67 -16.53 18.09
N LYS A 64 -26.61 -15.80 18.71
CA LYS A 64 -26.63 -14.33 18.70
C LYS A 64 -25.46 -13.74 19.47
N GLN A 65 -25.14 -14.29 20.64
CA GLN A 65 -24.00 -13.86 21.44
C GLN A 65 -22.69 -14.05 20.68
N GLU A 66 -22.49 -15.22 20.07
CA GLU A 66 -21.31 -15.49 19.23
C GLU A 66 -21.23 -14.51 18.04
N TYR A 67 -22.35 -14.22 17.38
CA TYR A 67 -22.39 -13.23 16.30
C TYR A 67 -21.98 -11.82 16.79
N MET A 68 -22.48 -11.37 17.93
CA MET A 68 -22.11 -10.08 18.52
C MET A 68 -20.62 -10.02 18.86
N ASP A 69 -20.07 -11.10 19.42
CA ASP A 69 -18.65 -11.18 19.78
C ASP A 69 -17.75 -11.15 18.53
N GLN A 70 -18.12 -11.88 17.47
CA GLN A 70 -17.38 -11.83 16.20
C GLN A 70 -17.51 -10.47 15.51
N LEU A 71 -18.65 -9.80 15.62
CA LEU A 71 -18.85 -8.47 15.06
C LEU A 71 -17.93 -7.45 15.74
N ARG A 72 -17.87 -7.45 17.08
CA ARG A 72 -16.97 -6.58 17.84
C ARG A 72 -15.50 -6.82 17.46
N LYS A 73 -15.08 -8.08 17.40
CA LYS A 73 -13.70 -8.46 17.01
C LYS A 73 -13.36 -7.99 15.59
N THR A 74 -14.30 -8.14 14.66
CA THR A 74 -14.11 -7.76 13.26
C THR A 74 -14.02 -6.24 13.10
N ASN A 75 -14.87 -5.49 13.79
CA ASN A 75 -14.83 -4.02 13.77
C ASN A 75 -13.50 -3.49 14.31
N GLU A 76 -12.99 -4.06 15.41
CA GLU A 76 -11.68 -3.66 15.94
C GLU A 76 -10.54 -4.03 14.98
N ALA A 77 -10.57 -5.23 14.39
CA ALA A 77 -9.60 -5.62 13.37
C ALA A 77 -9.63 -4.69 12.14
N GLN A 78 -10.83 -4.26 11.74
CA GLN A 78 -11.03 -3.32 10.63
C GLN A 78 -10.43 -1.96 10.96
N ARG A 79 -10.75 -1.41 12.14
CA ARG A 79 -10.22 -0.15 12.64
C ARG A 79 -8.70 -0.15 12.67
N GLN A 80 -8.10 -1.17 13.30
CA GLN A 80 -6.64 -1.31 13.31
C GLN A 80 -6.03 -1.43 11.92
N HIS A 81 -6.70 -2.12 10.99
CA HIS A 81 -6.20 -2.27 9.63
C HIS A 81 -6.14 -0.93 8.89
N TYR A 82 -7.25 -0.20 8.87
CA TYR A 82 -7.40 1.00 8.05
C TYR A 82 -6.86 2.27 8.71
N GLU A 83 -6.91 2.40 10.04
CA GLU A 83 -6.47 3.60 10.74
C GLU A 83 -5.00 3.56 11.16
N GLN A 84 -4.40 2.37 11.27
CA GLN A 84 -3.04 2.24 11.80
C GLN A 84 -2.11 1.52 10.82
N ARG A 85 -2.43 0.25 10.48
CA ARG A 85 -1.50 -0.58 9.71
C ARG A 85 -1.34 -0.10 8.26
N LEU A 86 -2.44 0.24 7.60
CA LEU A 86 -2.40 0.68 6.21
C LEU A 86 -1.72 2.06 6.05
N PRO A 87 -2.04 3.09 6.86
CA PRO A 87 -1.31 4.35 6.83
C PRO A 87 0.19 4.19 7.09
N HIS A 88 0.57 3.29 8.01
CA HIS A 88 1.98 3.01 8.28
C HIS A 88 2.71 2.45 7.07
N VAL A 89 2.14 1.46 6.36
CA VAL A 89 2.72 0.91 5.13
C VAL A 89 2.80 1.98 4.04
N PHE A 90 1.76 2.80 3.87
CA PHE A 90 1.79 3.89 2.89
C PHE A 90 2.84 4.94 3.22
N LYS A 91 3.04 5.26 4.50
CA LYS A 91 4.11 6.17 4.91
C LYS A 91 5.49 5.60 4.56
N GLN A 92 5.73 4.31 4.79
CA GLN A 92 6.99 3.66 4.41
C GLN A 92 7.23 3.66 2.89
N LEU A 93 6.19 3.41 2.10
CA LEU A 93 6.27 3.49 0.63
C LEU A 93 6.54 4.91 0.15
N GLN A 94 5.89 5.89 0.76
CA GLN A 94 6.12 7.31 0.49
C GLN A 94 7.57 7.70 0.80
N ASP A 95 8.10 7.32 1.97
CA ASP A 95 9.48 7.64 2.36
C ASP A 95 10.50 7.01 1.40
N LEU A 96 10.23 5.79 0.92
CA LEU A 96 11.04 5.13 -0.10
C LEU A 96 11.03 5.91 -1.42
N ASP A 97 9.85 6.34 -1.87
CA ASP A 97 9.72 7.07 -3.13
C ASP A 97 10.36 8.47 -3.05
N GLU A 98 10.16 9.19 -1.94
CA GLU A 98 10.81 10.48 -1.69
C GLU A 98 12.34 10.34 -1.70
N LYS A 99 12.88 9.26 -1.11
CA LYS A 99 14.32 8.96 -1.17
C LYS A 99 14.79 8.70 -2.60
N ARG A 100 14.04 7.93 -3.39
CA ARG A 100 14.34 7.68 -4.81
C ARG A 100 14.37 9.00 -5.60
N ILE A 101 13.35 9.84 -5.45
CA ILE A 101 13.24 11.13 -6.13
C ILE A 101 14.42 12.04 -5.76
N LYS A 102 14.76 12.12 -4.46
CA LYS A 102 15.90 12.90 -3.99
C LYS A 102 17.22 12.42 -4.60
N ASN A 103 17.42 11.10 -4.68
CA ASN A 103 18.63 10.53 -5.28
C ASN A 103 18.74 10.85 -6.77
N ILE A 104 17.65 10.77 -7.53
CA ILE A 104 17.63 11.14 -8.95
C ILE A 104 17.97 12.63 -9.12
N LYS A 105 17.36 13.50 -8.31
CA LYS A 105 17.69 14.94 -8.33
C LYS A 105 19.18 15.18 -8.07
N ASN A 106 19.72 14.55 -7.03
CA ASN A 106 21.14 14.69 -6.68
C ASN A 106 22.06 14.16 -7.78
N PHE A 107 21.69 13.05 -8.42
CA PHE A 107 22.41 12.51 -9.57
C PHE A 107 22.45 13.51 -10.72
N MET A 108 21.31 14.08 -11.11
CA MET A 108 21.24 15.09 -12.18
C MET A 108 22.10 16.31 -11.90
N LEU A 109 22.05 16.84 -10.67
CA LEU A 109 22.88 17.97 -10.26
C LEU A 109 24.37 17.61 -10.31
N SER A 110 24.74 16.44 -9.78
CA SER A 110 26.12 15.96 -9.83
C SER A 110 26.62 15.78 -11.27
N SER A 111 25.77 15.32 -12.20
CA SER A 111 26.12 15.22 -13.61
C SER A 111 26.44 16.59 -14.21
N VAL A 112 25.61 17.60 -13.94
CA VAL A 112 25.87 18.99 -14.39
C VAL A 112 27.17 19.52 -13.80
N ASP A 113 27.45 19.27 -12.53
CA ASP A 113 28.68 19.70 -11.88
C ASP A 113 29.93 19.02 -12.48
N VAL A 114 29.81 17.75 -12.89
CA VAL A 114 30.88 17.04 -13.60
C VAL A 114 31.14 17.66 -14.97
N GLU A 115 30.09 17.94 -15.76
CA GLU A 115 30.24 18.59 -17.07
C GLU A 115 30.89 19.98 -16.96
N ARG A 116 30.50 20.76 -15.95
CA ARG A 116 31.07 22.11 -15.70
C ARG A 116 32.58 22.08 -15.42
N LYS A 117 33.11 20.99 -14.85
CA LYS A 117 34.56 20.86 -14.56
C LYS A 117 35.41 20.76 -15.82
N VAL A 118 34.82 20.50 -16.98
CA VAL A 118 35.53 20.46 -18.26
C VAL A 118 35.80 21.87 -18.81
N PHE A 119 35.01 22.87 -18.42
CA PHE A 119 35.13 24.23 -18.96
C PHE A 119 36.51 24.87 -18.79
N PRO A 120 37.22 24.78 -17.65
CA PRO A 120 38.56 25.32 -17.52
C PRO A 120 39.56 24.72 -18.52
N ILE A 121 39.42 23.42 -18.84
CA ILE A 121 40.27 22.75 -19.82
C ILE A 121 39.98 23.27 -21.22
N ILE A 122 38.70 23.41 -21.58
CA ILE A 122 38.29 23.99 -22.87
C ILE A 122 38.83 25.41 -23.00
N ILE A 123 38.67 26.24 -21.97
CA ILE A 123 39.19 27.61 -21.93
C ILE A 123 40.71 27.61 -22.12
N GLN A 124 41.43 26.77 -21.37
CA GLN A 124 42.89 26.66 -21.49
C GLN A 124 43.32 26.23 -22.91
N CYS A 125 42.61 25.32 -23.56
CA CYS A 125 42.88 24.94 -24.94
C CYS A 125 42.68 26.12 -25.90
N LEU A 126 41.59 26.87 -25.74
CA LEU A 126 41.28 28.05 -26.56
C LEU A 126 42.33 29.15 -26.37
N ASP A 127 42.73 29.42 -25.13
CA ASP A 127 43.78 30.39 -24.81
C ASP A 127 45.12 29.99 -25.44
N GLY A 128 45.45 28.69 -25.43
CA GLY A 128 46.64 28.15 -26.09
C GLY A 128 46.62 28.33 -27.61
N MET A 129 45.47 28.12 -28.26
CA MET A 129 45.30 28.38 -29.69
C MET A 129 45.47 29.88 -30.02
N GLU A 130 44.87 30.76 -29.19
CA GLU A 130 45.00 32.19 -29.37
C GLU A 130 46.46 32.65 -29.20
N HIS A 131 47.17 32.14 -28.19
CA HIS A 131 48.58 32.46 -27.97
C HIS A 131 49.46 32.00 -29.13
N ALA A 132 49.27 30.77 -29.63
CA ALA A 132 50.00 30.27 -30.79
C ALA A 132 49.74 31.15 -32.03
N ALA A 133 48.49 31.53 -32.29
CA ALA A 133 48.16 32.44 -33.38
C ALA A 133 48.82 33.81 -33.23
N LYS A 134 48.84 34.38 -32.01
CA LYS A 134 49.50 35.66 -31.70
C LYS A 134 51.03 35.61 -31.79
N SER A 135 51.64 34.43 -31.68
CA SER A 135 53.09 34.25 -31.81
C SER A 135 53.60 34.28 -33.25
N ILE A 136 52.70 34.18 -34.25
CA ILE A 136 53.07 34.30 -35.67
C ILE A 136 53.51 35.73 -35.93
N ASN A 137 54.71 35.90 -36.46
CA ASN A 137 55.30 37.20 -36.76
C ASN A 137 55.83 37.19 -38.19
N GLU A 138 55.11 37.85 -39.08
CA GLU A 138 55.39 37.85 -40.52
C GLU A 138 56.77 38.43 -40.85
N LYS A 139 57.28 39.36 -40.02
CA LYS A 139 58.59 39.99 -40.25
C LYS A 139 59.73 39.07 -39.83
N GLU A 140 59.62 38.43 -38.67
CA GLU A 140 60.62 37.45 -38.21
C GLU A 140 60.69 36.26 -39.15
N ASP A 141 59.55 35.71 -39.57
CA ASP A 141 59.49 34.58 -40.50
C ASP A 141 60.14 34.92 -41.85
N THR A 142 59.83 36.11 -42.40
CA THR A 142 60.42 36.55 -43.68
C THR A 142 61.93 36.78 -43.54
N GLN A 143 62.39 37.32 -42.41
CA GLN A 143 63.81 37.55 -42.15
C GLN A 143 64.59 36.23 -42.05
N LEU A 144 64.04 35.21 -41.38
CA LEU A 144 64.62 33.87 -41.29
C LEU A 144 64.86 33.25 -42.68
N VAL A 145 63.91 33.43 -43.61
CA VAL A 145 64.06 32.96 -44.99
C VAL A 145 65.20 33.71 -45.69
N ILE A 146 65.24 35.04 -45.60
CA ILE A 146 66.32 35.84 -46.20
C ILE A 146 67.68 35.39 -45.66
N GLU A 147 67.84 35.27 -44.34
CA GLU A 147 69.10 34.85 -43.71
C GLU A 147 69.55 33.46 -44.16
N ARG A 148 68.61 32.55 -44.37
CA ARG A 148 68.92 31.19 -44.80
C ARG A 148 69.32 31.08 -46.27
N TYR A 149 68.78 31.93 -47.14
CA TYR A 149 68.94 31.81 -48.60
C TYR A 149 69.73 32.94 -49.26
N LYS A 150 70.09 34.00 -48.53
CA LYS A 150 70.93 35.08 -49.05
C LYS A 150 72.31 34.53 -49.42
N SER A 151 72.57 34.42 -50.72
CA SER A 151 73.83 33.90 -51.29
C SER A 151 74.95 34.95 -51.38
N GLY A 152 74.65 36.22 -51.07
CA GLY A 152 75.62 37.32 -51.14
C GLY A 152 75.86 37.86 -52.54
N PHE A 153 75.10 37.39 -53.54
CA PHE A 153 75.07 37.90 -54.91
C PHE A 153 73.81 38.73 -55.16
#